data_AF-A0A7V2MY46-F1
#
_entry.id   AF-A0A7V2MY46-F1
#
_cell.length_a   1.000
_cell.length_b   1.000
_cell.length_c   1.000
_cell.angle_alpha   90.00
_cell.angle_beta   90.00
_cell.angle_gamma   90.00
#
_symmetry.space_group_name_H-M   'P 1'
#
loop_
_entity.id
_entity.type
_entity.pdbx_description
1 polymer ?
#
loop_
_entity_poly.entity_id
_entity_poly.type
_entity_poly.pdbx_seq_one_letter_code
_entity_poly.pdbx_strand_id
1 'polypeptide(L)'
;MIRTRTRWLVALAPALLGAPLAAQTIPSPRDVLGYDLGADFTSYAGVARYARALADASPYVDLRVYGRTPEGRELLHLVIARPDYLARLDDILARLAELARPDTPPERARQIAATTPALVVFTYGIHGNESSSTEAALWTAYDLARGAPGTEGLLDSLVVILDPVANPDGRERYVQWFRSVVGPRRIRSLGRGSTANRGPGVATTISSSTSTATGPGGRNRRRGLAWPLGRG
;
A
#
# COMPACT_ATOMS: atom_id res chain seq x y z
N MET A 1 -30.58 1.37 77.52
CA MET A 1 -29.86 0.39 76.66
C MET A 1 -30.42 0.48 75.25
N ILE A 2 -29.73 1.18 74.34
CA ILE A 2 -30.15 1.32 72.93
C ILE A 2 -29.01 0.78 72.08
N ARG A 3 -29.20 -0.38 71.44
CA ARG A 3 -28.23 -0.99 70.51
C ARG A 3 -28.51 -0.48 69.10
N THR A 4 -27.70 0.45 68.61
CA THR A 4 -27.67 0.86 67.20
C THR A 4 -26.96 -0.21 66.37
N ARG A 5 -27.66 -0.79 65.39
CA ARG A 5 -27.09 -1.75 64.43
C ARG A 5 -26.60 -0.99 63.20
N THR A 6 -25.28 -0.88 63.05
CA THR A 6 -24.63 -0.34 61.85
C THR A 6 -24.76 -1.36 60.72
N ARG A 7 -25.50 -1.02 59.65
CA ARG A 7 -25.57 -1.81 58.42
C ARG A 7 -24.51 -1.29 57.44
N TRP A 8 -23.55 -2.13 57.10
CA TRP A 8 -22.58 -1.86 56.03
C TRP A 8 -23.24 -2.13 54.68
N LEU A 9 -23.42 -1.10 53.86
CA LEU A 9 -23.79 -1.24 52.46
C LEU A 9 -22.51 -1.54 51.67
N VAL A 10 -22.38 -2.77 51.17
CA VAL A 10 -21.35 -3.13 50.19
C VAL A 10 -21.81 -2.60 48.83
N ALA A 11 -21.16 -1.55 48.34
CA ALA A 11 -21.38 -1.05 46.98
C ALA A 11 -20.69 -2.00 45.98
N LEU A 12 -21.48 -2.68 45.15
CA LEU A 12 -20.99 -3.52 44.06
C LEU A 12 -20.60 -2.59 42.91
N ALA A 13 -19.30 -2.36 42.70
CA ALA A 13 -18.81 -1.64 41.53
C ALA A 13 -18.98 -2.52 40.28
N PRO A 14 -19.55 -2.02 39.17
CA PRO A 14 -19.62 -2.78 37.94
C PRO A 14 -18.21 -2.89 37.35
N ALA A 15 -17.69 -4.11 37.27
CA ALA A 15 -16.48 -4.39 36.52
C ALA A 15 -16.78 -4.16 35.03
N LEU A 16 -16.25 -3.07 34.47
CA LEU A 16 -16.21 -2.82 33.03
C LEU A 16 -15.25 -3.85 32.42
N LEU A 17 -15.79 -5.00 32.01
CA LEU A 17 -15.11 -5.95 31.14
C LEU A 17 -14.83 -5.24 29.81
N GLY A 18 -13.56 -4.91 29.55
CA GLY A 18 -13.13 -4.41 28.26
C GLY A 18 -13.52 -5.39 27.17
N ALA A 19 -14.33 -4.95 26.21
CA ALA A 19 -14.66 -5.75 25.05
C ALA A 19 -13.36 -6.06 24.29
N PRO A 20 -13.13 -7.32 23.85
CA PRO A 20 -11.99 -7.62 23.01
C PRO A 20 -12.09 -6.78 21.74
N LEU A 21 -11.03 -6.04 21.40
CA LEU A 21 -10.87 -5.46 20.07
C LEU A 21 -11.01 -6.63 19.08
N ALA A 22 -12.09 -6.67 18.30
CA ALA A 22 -12.20 -7.64 17.23
C ALA A 22 -10.96 -7.48 16.36
N ALA A 23 -10.22 -8.58 16.12
CA ALA A 23 -9.13 -8.58 15.18
C ALA A 23 -9.70 -8.19 13.80
N GLN A 24 -9.53 -6.92 13.43
CA GLN A 24 -10.09 -6.38 12.19
C GLN A 24 -9.43 -7.15 11.05
N THR A 25 -10.22 -7.94 10.34
CA THR A 25 -9.70 -8.79 9.26
C THR A 25 -9.49 -7.91 8.05
N ILE A 26 -8.23 -7.72 7.64
CA ILE A 26 -7.88 -6.96 6.45
C ILE A 26 -8.36 -7.74 5.21
N PRO A 27 -9.26 -7.18 4.37
CA PRO A 27 -9.79 -7.89 3.21
C PRO A 27 -8.67 -8.09 2.19
N SER A 28 -8.59 -9.30 1.64
CA SER A 28 -7.62 -9.56 0.57
C SER A 28 -8.08 -8.91 -0.74
N PRO A 29 -7.16 -8.67 -1.70
CA PRO A 29 -7.55 -8.24 -3.04
C PRO A 29 -8.58 -9.18 -3.67
N ARG A 30 -8.46 -10.49 -3.43
CA ARG A 30 -9.42 -11.49 -3.92
C ARG A 30 -10.83 -11.26 -3.38
N ASP A 31 -10.96 -10.92 -2.10
CA ASP A 31 -12.26 -10.70 -1.46
C ASP A 31 -12.99 -9.49 -2.07
N VAL A 32 -12.25 -8.48 -2.50
CA VAL A 32 -12.81 -7.21 -3.04
C VAL A 32 -12.89 -7.20 -4.57
N LEU A 33 -11.95 -7.86 -5.25
CA LEU A 33 -11.83 -7.89 -6.71
C LEU A 33 -12.54 -9.11 -7.33
N GLY A 34 -12.69 -10.20 -6.58
CA GLY A 34 -13.27 -11.45 -7.06
C GLY A 34 -12.28 -12.36 -7.81
N TYR A 35 -11.00 -12.01 -7.84
CA TYR A 35 -9.92 -12.76 -8.48
C TYR A 35 -8.58 -12.52 -7.78
N ASP A 36 -7.65 -13.47 -7.91
CA ASP A 36 -6.30 -13.33 -7.36
C ASP A 36 -5.49 -12.28 -8.17
N LEU A 37 -4.66 -11.48 -7.51
CA LEU A 37 -3.79 -10.51 -8.21
C LEU A 37 -2.91 -11.22 -9.24
N GLY A 38 -2.80 -10.62 -10.43
CA GLY A 38 -2.09 -11.21 -11.57
C GLY A 38 -2.91 -12.18 -12.41
N ALA A 39 -4.09 -12.62 -11.96
CA ALA A 39 -5.00 -13.42 -12.79
C ALA A 39 -5.68 -12.59 -13.91
N ASP A 40 -5.91 -11.30 -13.66
CA ASP A 40 -6.30 -10.32 -14.66
C ASP A 40 -5.64 -8.97 -14.36
N PHE A 41 -5.72 -8.04 -15.32
CA PHE A 41 -5.31 -6.66 -15.09
C PHE A 41 -6.42 -5.89 -14.36
N THR A 42 -6.10 -5.43 -13.15
CA THR A 42 -7.00 -4.60 -12.35
C THR A 42 -7.20 -3.23 -13.00
N SER A 43 -8.44 -2.92 -13.36
CA SER A 43 -8.83 -1.61 -13.89
C SER A 43 -8.67 -0.53 -12.82
N TYR A 44 -8.63 0.73 -13.23
CA TYR A 44 -8.53 1.83 -12.26
C TYR A 44 -9.70 1.82 -11.27
N ALA A 45 -10.92 1.51 -11.73
CA ALA A 45 -12.08 1.36 -10.84
C ALA A 45 -11.89 0.23 -9.81
N GLY A 46 -11.23 -0.86 -10.18
CA GLY A 46 -10.86 -1.95 -9.27
C GLY A 46 -9.82 -1.50 -8.24
N VAL A 47 -8.78 -0.78 -8.69
CA VAL A 47 -7.75 -0.19 -7.81
C VAL A 47 -8.40 0.72 -6.78
N ALA A 48 -9.22 1.68 -7.22
CA ALA A 48 -9.87 2.64 -6.32
C ALA A 48 -10.85 1.96 -5.35
N ARG A 49 -11.56 0.90 -5.80
CA ARG A 49 -12.43 0.09 -4.94
C ARG A 49 -11.63 -0.62 -3.85
N TYR A 50 -10.52 -1.27 -4.21
CA TYR A 50 -9.70 -1.98 -3.25
C TYR A 50 -8.96 -1.04 -2.29
N ALA A 51 -8.43 0.09 -2.78
CA ALA A 51 -7.79 1.11 -1.96
C ALA A 51 -8.74 1.65 -0.86
N ARG A 52 -10.00 1.91 -1.20
CA ARG A 52 -11.03 2.31 -0.23
C ARG A 52 -11.32 1.20 0.79
N ALA A 53 -11.57 -0.02 0.31
CA ALA A 53 -11.84 -1.16 1.20
C ALA A 53 -10.68 -1.43 2.17
N LEU A 54 -9.44 -1.23 1.72
CA LEU A 54 -8.25 -1.39 2.55
C LEU A 54 -8.14 -0.30 3.63
N ALA A 55 -8.37 0.96 3.25
CA ALA A 55 -8.37 2.09 4.19
C ALA A 55 -9.49 1.99 5.24
N ASP A 56 -10.70 1.57 4.83
CA ASP A 56 -11.82 1.39 5.74
C ASP A 56 -11.59 0.25 6.76
N ALA A 57 -10.81 -0.75 6.37
CA ALA A 57 -10.57 -1.95 7.19
C ALA A 57 -9.29 -1.91 8.02
N SER A 58 -8.35 -1.00 7.76
CA SER A 58 -7.04 -0.97 8.41
C SER A 58 -6.81 0.36 9.15
N PRO A 59 -6.52 0.34 10.47
CA PRO A 59 -6.13 1.54 11.18
C PRO A 59 -4.75 2.08 10.74
N TYR A 60 -4.01 1.31 9.95
CA TYR A 60 -2.69 1.67 9.44
C TYR A 60 -2.73 2.42 8.11
N VAL A 61 -3.90 2.56 7.47
CA VAL A 61 -4.01 3.06 6.10
C VAL A 61 -4.91 4.29 6.04
N ASP A 62 -4.35 5.41 5.59
CA ASP A 62 -5.06 6.65 5.29
C ASP A 62 -5.09 6.87 3.78
N LEU A 63 -6.28 6.90 3.17
CA LEU A 63 -6.46 7.13 1.74
C LEU A 63 -6.63 8.62 1.46
N ARG A 64 -5.71 9.20 0.70
CA ARG A 64 -5.75 10.61 0.28
C ARG A 64 -5.92 10.73 -1.22
N VAL A 65 -6.77 11.66 -1.64
CA VAL A 65 -6.86 12.10 -3.04
C VAL A 65 -5.94 13.31 -3.18
N TYR A 66 -4.91 13.21 -4.02
CA TYR A 66 -3.93 14.29 -4.20
C TYR A 66 -4.17 15.12 -5.47
N GLY A 67 -5.07 14.67 -6.34
CA GLY A 67 -5.37 15.37 -7.58
C GLY A 67 -6.35 14.62 -8.46
N ARG A 68 -6.49 15.09 -9.70
CA ARG A 68 -7.29 14.46 -10.74
C ARG A 68 -6.55 14.48 -12.07
N THR A 69 -6.78 13.47 -12.88
CA THR A 69 -6.24 13.39 -14.25
C THR A 69 -7.04 14.24 -15.24
N PRO A 70 -6.55 14.46 -16.48
CA PRO A 70 -7.31 15.14 -17.53
C PRO A 70 -8.65 14.48 -17.84
N GLU A 71 -8.77 13.14 -17.75
CA GLU A 71 -10.04 12.44 -17.92
C GLU A 71 -10.88 12.38 -16.61
N GLY A 72 -10.47 13.11 -15.57
CA GLY A 72 -11.24 13.32 -14.34
C GLY A 72 -11.12 12.22 -13.28
N ARG A 73 -10.20 11.26 -13.44
CA ARG A 73 -9.96 10.17 -12.47
C ARG A 73 -9.17 10.70 -11.28
N GLU A 74 -9.52 10.25 -10.08
CA GLU A 74 -8.82 10.64 -8.85
C GLU A 74 -7.42 10.04 -8.81
N LEU A 75 -6.44 10.84 -8.40
CA LEU A 75 -5.11 10.36 -8.12
C LEU A 75 -5.00 10.07 -6.63
N LEU A 76 -4.56 8.86 -6.28
CA LEU A 76 -4.69 8.29 -4.95
C LEU A 76 -3.32 8.10 -4.30
N HIS A 77 -3.22 8.43 -3.02
CA HIS A 77 -2.13 8.01 -2.14
C HIS A 77 -2.71 7.14 -1.02
N LEU A 78 -2.16 5.95 -0.85
CA LEU A 78 -2.31 5.15 0.36
C LEU A 78 -1.15 5.50 1.28
N VAL A 79 -1.42 6.24 2.36
CA VAL A 79 -0.44 6.51 3.40
C VAL A 79 -0.53 5.39 4.43
N ILE A 80 0.51 4.56 4.51
CA ILE A 80 0.57 3.38 5.35
C ILE A 80 1.59 3.62 6.46
N ALA A 81 1.11 3.75 7.69
CA ALA A 81 1.94 4.02 8.87
C ALA A 81 1.19 3.62 10.15
N ARG A 82 1.88 3.61 11.29
CA ARG A 82 1.19 3.43 12.58
C ARG A 82 0.20 4.56 12.85
N PRO A 83 -0.91 4.30 13.58
CA PRO A 83 -1.92 5.32 13.89
C PRO A 83 -1.35 6.57 14.58
N ASP A 84 -0.35 6.41 15.44
CA ASP A 84 0.35 7.52 16.11
C ASP A 84 1.18 8.36 15.14
N TYR A 85 1.69 7.79 14.05
CA TYR A 85 2.35 8.53 12.97
C TYR A 85 1.34 9.23 12.08
N LEU A 86 0.24 8.56 11.72
CA LEU A 86 -0.84 9.16 10.92
C LEU A 86 -1.44 10.39 11.62
N ALA A 87 -1.66 10.30 12.93
CA ALA A 87 -2.20 11.40 13.74
C ALA A 87 -1.31 12.65 13.78
N ARG A 88 -0.01 12.52 13.47
CA ARG A 88 0.98 13.61 13.44
C ARG A 88 1.69 13.71 12.10
N LEU A 89 1.06 13.23 11.02
CA LEU A 89 1.72 13.11 9.73
C LEU A 89 2.24 14.46 9.22
N ASP A 90 1.47 15.53 9.38
CA ASP A 90 1.86 16.86 8.91
C ASP A 90 3.13 17.36 9.62
N ASP A 91 3.27 17.10 10.92
CA ASP A 91 4.48 17.41 11.69
C ASP A 91 5.69 16.57 11.21
N ILE A 92 5.47 15.28 10.91
CA ILE A 92 6.51 14.40 10.36
C ILE A 92 6.98 14.96 9.01
N LEU A 93 6.04 15.29 8.11
CA LEU A 93 6.35 15.84 6.79
C LEU A 93 7.06 17.19 6.88
N ALA A 94 6.65 18.07 7.80
CA ALA A 94 7.31 19.36 8.04
C ALA A 94 8.76 19.18 8.53
N ARG A 95 9.01 18.23 9.43
CA ARG A 95 10.36 17.90 9.91
C ARG A 95 11.24 17.32 8.81
N LEU A 96 10.69 16.43 7.98
CA LEU A 96 11.42 15.87 6.84
C LEU A 96 11.70 16.94 5.78
N ALA A 97 10.78 17.88 5.56
CA ALA A 97 11.00 19.02 4.70
C ALA A 97 12.11 19.94 5.25
N GLU A 98 12.12 20.21 6.57
CA GLU A 98 13.20 20.94 7.25
C GLU A 98 14.54 20.21 7.05
N LEU A 99 14.59 18.89 7.28
CA LEU A 99 15.80 18.08 7.10
C LEU A 99 16.35 18.14 5.67
N ALA A 100 15.49 18.24 4.66
CA ALA A 100 15.88 18.32 3.26
C ALA A 100 16.47 19.69 2.86
N ARG A 101 16.36 20.72 3.70
CA ARG A 101 16.88 22.05 3.37
C ARG A 101 18.39 22.15 3.60
N PRO A 102 19.13 22.83 2.70
CA PRO A 102 20.58 22.97 2.83
C PRO A 102 21.02 23.90 3.98
N ASP A 103 20.12 24.77 4.46
CA ASP A 103 20.37 25.73 5.54
C ASP A 103 20.09 25.17 6.94
N THR A 104 19.63 23.92 7.06
CA THR A 104 19.35 23.28 8.35
C THR A 104 20.65 22.99 9.11
N PRO A 105 20.82 23.50 10.34
CA PRO A 105 22.04 23.29 11.13
C PRO A 105 22.33 21.80 11.37
N PRO A 106 23.60 21.36 11.36
CA PRO A 106 23.96 19.94 11.51
C PRO A 106 23.36 19.26 12.75
N GLU A 107 23.30 19.97 13.88
CA GLU A 107 22.76 19.41 15.12
C GLU A 107 21.24 19.25 15.07
N ARG A 108 20.56 20.19 14.41
CA ARG A 108 19.12 20.09 14.16
C ARG A 108 18.81 18.94 13.20
N ALA A 109 19.59 18.78 12.14
CA ALA A 109 19.46 17.67 11.20
C ALA A 109 19.61 16.30 11.89
N ARG A 110 20.63 16.13 12.76
CA ARG A 110 20.82 14.91 13.56
C ARG A 110 19.64 14.64 14.49
N GLN A 111 19.11 15.69 15.15
CA GLN A 111 17.93 15.55 16.01
C GLN A 111 16.70 15.08 15.23
N ILE A 112 16.43 15.66 14.06
CA ILE A 112 15.30 15.27 13.21
C ILE A 112 15.47 13.81 12.77
N ALA A 113 16.64 13.44 12.26
CA ALA A 113 16.95 12.09 11.80
C ALA A 113 16.80 11.03 12.91
N ALA A 114 17.10 11.37 14.16
CA ALA A 114 16.98 10.46 15.29
C ALA A 114 15.54 10.31 15.84
N THR A 115 14.64 11.24 15.54
CA THR A 115 13.31 11.33 16.19
C THR A 115 12.12 11.30 15.24
N THR A 116 12.38 11.22 13.93
CA THR A 116 11.36 11.26 12.87
C THR A 116 11.45 9.97 12.06
N PRO A 117 10.33 9.26 11.81
CA PRO A 117 10.35 8.10 10.95
C PRO A 117 10.81 8.47 9.53
N ALA A 118 11.40 7.52 8.82
CA ALA A 118 11.76 7.72 7.42
C ALA A 118 10.50 7.69 6.55
N LEU A 119 10.48 8.53 5.51
CA LEU A 119 9.43 8.53 4.49
C LEU A 119 9.88 7.72 3.28
N VAL A 120 9.10 6.72 2.91
CA VAL A 120 9.30 5.94 1.69
C VAL A 120 8.14 6.23 0.75
N VAL A 121 8.45 6.64 -0.48
CA VAL A 121 7.43 6.91 -1.51
C VAL A 121 7.57 5.89 -2.63
N PHE A 122 6.51 5.15 -2.88
CA PHE A 122 6.39 4.28 -4.03
C PHE A 122 5.39 4.86 -5.02
N THR A 123 5.84 5.02 -6.27
CA THR A 123 4.98 5.49 -7.38
C THR A 123 4.95 4.42 -8.45
N TYR A 124 3.78 3.80 -8.63
CA TYR A 124 3.58 2.73 -9.59
C TYR A 124 2.82 3.22 -10.82
N GLY A 125 2.98 2.51 -11.94
CA GLY A 125 2.16 2.69 -13.14
C GLY A 125 2.22 4.08 -13.76
N ILE A 126 3.40 4.71 -13.79
CA ILE A 126 3.62 5.98 -14.51
C ILE A 126 3.37 5.76 -16.01
N HIS A 127 3.87 4.65 -16.56
CA HIS A 127 3.41 4.17 -17.85
C HIS A 127 2.23 3.22 -17.64
N GLY A 128 1.06 3.61 -18.12
CA GLY A 128 -0.18 2.86 -17.86
C GLY A 128 -0.23 1.44 -18.45
N ASN A 129 0.68 1.11 -19.38
CA ASN A 129 0.79 -0.22 -19.97
C ASN A 129 1.82 -1.14 -19.29
N GLU A 130 2.41 -0.73 -18.16
CA GLU A 130 3.21 -1.62 -17.32
C GLU A 130 2.32 -2.69 -16.69
N SER A 131 2.48 -3.94 -17.13
CA SER A 131 1.58 -5.04 -16.82
C SER A 131 1.53 -5.40 -15.33
N SER A 132 2.68 -5.41 -14.65
CA SER A 132 2.80 -5.87 -13.26
C SER A 132 2.68 -4.76 -12.21
N SER A 133 2.88 -3.50 -12.60
CA SER A 133 3.12 -2.37 -11.69
C SER A 133 1.98 -2.16 -10.70
N THR A 134 0.75 -2.03 -11.20
CA THR A 134 -0.44 -1.84 -10.36
C THR A 134 -0.74 -3.03 -9.46
N GLU A 135 -0.56 -4.26 -9.96
CA GLU A 135 -0.82 -5.45 -9.14
C GLU A 135 0.19 -5.58 -8.00
N ALA A 136 1.46 -5.27 -8.26
CA ALA A 136 2.50 -5.20 -7.23
C ALA A 136 2.17 -4.14 -6.17
N ALA A 137 1.66 -2.98 -6.59
CA ALA A 137 1.27 -1.91 -5.68
C ALA A 137 0.15 -2.35 -4.71
N LEU A 138 -0.88 -3.02 -5.23
CA LEU A 138 -1.97 -3.54 -4.39
C LEU A 138 -1.51 -4.65 -3.44
N TRP A 139 -0.58 -5.49 -3.89
CA TRP A 139 0.03 -6.51 -3.05
C TRP A 139 0.85 -5.88 -1.93
N THR A 140 1.75 -4.94 -2.25
CA THR A 140 2.57 -4.24 -1.26
C THR A 140 1.71 -3.53 -0.22
N ALA A 141 0.65 -2.83 -0.65
CA ALA A 141 -0.27 -2.18 0.28
C ALA A 141 -0.98 -3.19 1.20
N TYR A 142 -1.46 -4.30 0.64
CA TYR A 142 -2.09 -5.38 1.41
C TYR A 142 -1.16 -5.98 2.46
N ASP A 143 0.08 -6.31 2.06
CA ASP A 143 1.06 -6.96 2.92
C ASP A 143 1.49 -6.04 4.08
N LEU A 144 1.70 -4.75 3.81
CA LEU A 144 1.99 -3.78 4.86
C LEU A 144 0.80 -3.59 5.81
N ALA A 145 -0.42 -3.47 5.28
CA ALA A 145 -1.62 -3.22 6.08
C ALA A 145 -2.01 -4.40 6.99
N ARG A 146 -1.74 -5.65 6.55
CA ARG A 146 -2.05 -6.87 7.31
C ARG A 146 -0.91 -7.36 8.21
N GLY A 147 0.27 -6.74 8.15
CA GLY A 147 1.47 -7.22 8.84
C GLY A 147 1.91 -8.60 8.32
N ALA A 148 2.13 -8.71 7.01
CA ALA A 148 2.62 -9.95 6.38
C ALA A 148 3.98 -10.41 6.94
N PRO A 149 4.29 -11.72 6.89
CA PRO A 149 5.63 -12.21 7.19
C PRO A 149 6.70 -11.45 6.41
N GLY A 150 7.73 -10.97 7.09
CA GLY A 150 8.80 -10.14 6.50
C GLY A 150 8.53 -8.63 6.54
N THR A 151 7.39 -8.19 7.07
CA THR A 151 7.06 -6.76 7.27
C THR A 151 7.14 -6.32 8.73
N GLU A 152 7.59 -7.21 9.62
CA GLU A 152 7.68 -6.95 11.05
C GLU A 152 8.59 -5.74 11.33
N GLY A 153 8.10 -4.82 12.16
CA GLY A 153 8.84 -3.62 12.55
C GLY A 153 9.04 -2.56 11.46
N LEU A 154 8.61 -2.80 10.22
CA LEU A 154 8.75 -1.80 9.15
C LEU A 154 8.04 -0.50 9.51
N LEU A 155 6.77 -0.59 9.92
CA LEU A 155 5.97 0.60 10.27
C LEU A 155 6.36 1.23 11.62
N ASP A 156 7.26 0.61 12.41
CA ASP A 156 7.79 1.23 13.63
C ASP A 156 8.72 2.39 13.34
N SER A 157 9.30 2.46 12.13
CA SER A 157 10.24 3.51 11.73
C SER A 157 9.94 4.12 10.37
N LEU A 158 8.86 3.70 9.70
CA LEU A 158 8.50 4.15 8.37
C LEU A 158 7.10 4.78 8.31
N VAL A 159 7.00 5.82 7.49
CA VAL A 159 5.76 6.24 6.84
C VAL A 159 5.91 5.88 5.37
N VAL A 160 4.99 5.07 4.84
CA VAL A 160 4.99 4.68 3.42
C VAL A 160 3.89 5.44 2.70
N ILE A 161 4.21 6.16 1.63
CA ILE A 161 3.21 6.73 0.71
C ILE A 161 3.26 5.91 -0.57
N LEU A 162 2.13 5.31 -0.94
CA LEU A 162 2.01 4.48 -2.13
C LEU A 162 0.99 5.10 -3.10
N ASP A 163 1.45 5.46 -4.28
CA ASP A 163 0.59 5.75 -5.44
C ASP A 163 0.44 4.47 -6.26
N PRO A 164 -0.73 3.80 -6.22
CA PRO A 164 -0.92 2.51 -6.85
C PRO A 164 -0.97 2.59 -8.38
N VAL A 165 -1.24 3.77 -8.95
CA VAL A 165 -1.33 4.01 -10.39
C VAL A 165 -1.29 5.51 -10.68
N ALA A 166 -0.09 6.03 -10.93
CA ALA A 166 0.14 7.45 -11.22
C ALA A 166 -0.47 7.90 -12.56
N ASN A 167 -0.68 6.96 -13.49
CA ASN A 167 -1.32 7.22 -14.79
C ASN A 167 -2.57 6.35 -14.98
N PRO A 168 -3.68 6.66 -14.26
CA PRO A 168 -4.89 5.84 -14.31
C PRO A 168 -5.60 5.92 -15.67
N ASP A 169 -5.45 7.02 -16.41
CA ASP A 169 -6.01 7.17 -17.76
C ASP A 169 -5.32 6.23 -18.75
N GLY A 170 -3.99 6.18 -18.72
CA GLY A 170 -3.18 5.24 -19.50
C GLY A 170 -3.47 3.79 -19.11
N ARG A 171 -3.59 3.51 -17.80
CA ARG A 171 -3.93 2.19 -17.28
C ARG A 171 -5.27 1.71 -17.80
N GLU A 172 -6.29 2.55 -17.73
CA GLU A 172 -7.62 2.17 -18.19
C GLU A 172 -7.62 1.90 -19.70
N ARG A 173 -6.96 2.73 -20.50
CA ARG A 173 -6.79 2.49 -21.95
C ARG A 173 -6.14 1.14 -22.25
N TYR A 174 -5.06 0.81 -21.52
CA TYR A 174 -4.38 -0.48 -21.68
C TYR A 174 -5.28 -1.66 -21.30
N VAL A 175 -5.96 -1.59 -20.16
CA VAL A 175 -6.85 -2.66 -19.67
C VAL A 175 -8.01 -2.89 -20.65
N GLN A 176 -8.63 -1.81 -21.15
CA GLN A 176 -9.72 -1.90 -22.12
C GLN A 176 -9.25 -2.50 -23.45
N TRP A 177 -8.12 -2.04 -23.99
CA TRP A 177 -7.53 -2.61 -25.18
C TRP A 177 -7.23 -4.11 -24.99
N PHE A 178 -6.54 -4.47 -23.90
CA PHE A 178 -6.17 -5.86 -23.63
C PHE A 178 -7.40 -6.77 -23.59
N ARG A 179 -8.47 -6.34 -22.91
CA ARG A 179 -9.74 -7.08 -22.83
C ARG A 179 -10.44 -7.22 -24.19
N SER A 180 -10.33 -6.21 -25.07
CA SER A 180 -10.86 -6.30 -26.44
C SER A 180 -10.10 -7.30 -27.32
N VAL A 181 -8.79 -7.47 -27.11
CA VAL A 181 -7.95 -8.36 -27.93
C VAL A 181 -8.03 -9.80 -27.45
N VAL A 182 -7.94 -10.04 -26.13
CA VAL A 182 -7.95 -11.40 -25.56
C VAL A 182 -9.37 -11.96 -25.45
N GLY A 183 -10.38 -11.09 -25.49
CA GLY A 183 -11.77 -11.47 -25.28
C GLY A 183 -12.11 -11.72 -23.81
N PRO A 184 -13.38 -12.01 -23.49
CA PRO A 184 -13.82 -12.21 -22.11
C PRO A 184 -13.10 -13.41 -21.49
N ARG A 185 -12.25 -13.17 -20.50
CA ARG A 185 -11.69 -14.23 -19.67
C ARG A 185 -12.78 -14.75 -18.74
N ARG A 186 -13.07 -16.05 -18.80
CA ARG A 186 -13.78 -16.74 -17.72
C ARG A 186 -12.86 -16.75 -16.51
N ILE A 187 -13.06 -15.82 -15.58
CA ILE A 187 -12.47 -15.91 -14.24
C ILE A 187 -13.07 -17.17 -13.62
N ARG A 188 -12.33 -18.28 -13.67
CA ARG A 188 -12.73 -19.53 -13.03
C ARG A 188 -12.71 -19.27 -11.53
N SER A 189 -13.87 -19.04 -10.95
CA SER A 189 -14.04 -19.15 -9.50
C SER A 189 -13.73 -20.60 -9.12
N LEU A 190 -12.48 -20.89 -8.75
CA LEU A 190 -12.16 -22.17 -8.14
C LEU A 190 -12.72 -22.15 -6.72
N GLY A 191 -13.97 -22.60 -6.60
CA GLY A 191 -14.70 -22.71 -5.35
C GLY A 191 -15.53 -24.00 -5.30
N ARG A 192 -15.04 -24.94 -4.47
CA ARG A 192 -15.69 -26.12 -3.89
C ARG A 192 -16.24 -27.24 -4.81
N GLY A 193 -15.50 -28.35 -4.81
CA GLY A 193 -16.06 -29.70 -4.83
C GLY A 193 -16.03 -30.43 -6.18
N SER A 194 -15.07 -31.32 -6.35
CA SER A 194 -15.29 -32.72 -6.79
C SER A 194 -13.96 -33.36 -7.17
N THR A 195 -13.60 -34.39 -6.41
CA THR A 195 -12.63 -35.43 -6.75
C THR A 195 -12.94 -36.05 -8.11
N ALA A 196 -11.96 -36.16 -9.01
CA ALA A 196 -11.74 -37.32 -9.91
C ALA A 196 -10.61 -37.04 -10.94
N ASN A 197 -9.42 -37.56 -10.62
CA ASN A 197 -8.59 -38.46 -11.45
C ASN A 197 -8.35 -38.22 -12.97
N ARG A 198 -7.05 -37.99 -13.28
CA ARG A 198 -6.19 -38.54 -14.37
C ARG A 198 -6.37 -38.15 -15.84
N GLY A 199 -5.26 -37.64 -16.41
CA GLY A 199 -4.85 -37.72 -17.83
C GLY A 199 -3.54 -36.94 -18.08
N PRO A 200 -2.57 -37.42 -18.89
CA PRO A 200 -1.15 -37.16 -18.64
C PRO A 200 -0.54 -35.97 -19.41
N GLY A 201 0.45 -35.34 -18.76
CA GLY A 201 1.74 -34.95 -19.36
C GLY A 201 1.76 -33.92 -20.48
N VAL A 202 2.07 -32.66 -20.13
CA VAL A 202 3.00 -31.83 -20.92
C VAL A 202 3.89 -31.10 -19.92
N ALA A 203 5.12 -31.59 -19.77
CA ALA A 203 6.18 -30.84 -19.11
C ALA A 203 6.64 -29.74 -20.08
N THR A 204 6.30 -28.49 -19.81
CA THR A 204 6.90 -27.35 -20.51
C THR A 204 8.22 -27.03 -19.84
N THR A 205 9.30 -27.52 -20.44
CA THR A 205 10.67 -27.12 -20.16
C THR A 205 10.82 -25.60 -20.28
N ILE A 206 11.17 -24.92 -19.20
CA ILE A 206 11.59 -23.52 -19.22
C ILE A 206 13.05 -23.51 -19.72
N SER A 207 13.27 -23.02 -20.94
CA SER A 207 14.61 -22.72 -21.44
C SER A 207 15.04 -21.36 -20.90
N SER A 208 16.04 -21.34 -20.03
CA SER A 208 16.74 -20.14 -19.60
C SER A 208 17.76 -19.74 -20.67
N SER A 209 17.51 -18.67 -21.41
CA SER A 209 18.53 -18.05 -22.26
C SER A 209 19.33 -17.04 -21.44
N THR A 210 20.53 -17.43 -21.03
CA THR A 210 21.57 -16.55 -20.50
C THR A 210 22.08 -15.66 -21.63
N SER A 211 21.87 -14.34 -21.53
CA SER A 211 22.49 -13.36 -22.41
C SER A 211 23.74 -12.80 -21.73
N THR A 212 24.90 -13.19 -22.25
CA THR A 212 26.21 -12.60 -21.94
C THR A 212 26.33 -11.25 -22.65
N ALA A 213 26.44 -10.17 -21.86
CA ALA A 213 26.72 -8.83 -22.36
C ALA A 213 28.24 -8.62 -22.49
N THR A 214 28.73 -8.53 -23.73
CA THR A 214 30.05 -7.98 -24.06
C THR A 214 29.89 -6.50 -24.41
N GLY A 215 30.54 -5.62 -23.63
CA GLY A 215 30.59 -4.17 -23.90
C GLY A 215 31.63 -3.80 -24.95
N PRO A 216 31.62 -2.52 -25.39
CA PRO A 216 32.83 -1.72 -25.20
C PRO A 216 32.53 -0.30 -24.65
N GLY A 217 33.56 0.28 -24.05
CA GLY A 217 33.49 1.43 -23.15
C GLY A 217 33.20 2.80 -23.78
N GLY A 218 32.79 3.73 -22.91
CA GLY A 218 32.47 5.11 -23.29
C GLY A 218 32.37 6.05 -22.09
N ARG A 219 33.52 6.60 -21.69
CA ARG A 219 33.80 7.82 -20.92
C ARG A 219 32.67 8.55 -20.15
N ASN A 220 32.92 8.61 -18.85
CA ASN A 220 32.54 9.58 -17.81
C ASN A 220 32.34 11.05 -18.29
N ARG A 221 31.15 11.62 -18.08
CA ARG A 221 30.96 13.07 -17.84
C ARG A 221 29.84 13.31 -16.82
N ARG A 222 30.22 13.87 -15.68
CA ARG A 222 29.33 14.45 -14.67
C ARG A 222 28.49 15.57 -15.28
N ARG A 223 27.17 15.52 -15.12
CA ARG A 223 26.29 16.70 -15.13
C ARG A 223 25.25 16.51 -14.03
N GLY A 224 25.31 17.35 -13.01
CA GLY A 224 24.28 17.47 -12.00
C GLY A 224 23.02 18.05 -12.62
N LEU A 225 21.87 17.43 -12.34
CA LEU A 225 20.57 18.03 -12.59
C LEU A 225 20.10 18.70 -11.30
N ALA A 226 20.02 20.03 -11.36
CA ALA A 226 19.34 20.86 -10.39
C ALA A 226 17.84 20.88 -10.73
N TRP A 227 16.99 20.76 -9.70
CA TRP A 227 15.54 20.94 -9.80
C TRP A 227 15.21 22.43 -9.62
N PRO A 228 14.40 23.06 -10.50
CA PRO A 228 14.01 24.44 -10.32
C PRO A 228 12.85 24.55 -9.32
N LEU A 229 13.12 25.26 -8.22
CA LEU A 229 12.09 25.77 -7.31
C LEU A 229 11.55 27.12 -7.81
N GLY A 230 10.23 27.17 -8.00
CA GLY A 230 9.38 28.32 -7.67
C GLY A 230 9.14 29.39 -8.73
N ARG A 231 7.86 29.69 -8.97
CA ARG A 231 7.21 30.96 -8.57
C ARG A 231 5.71 30.91 -8.89
N GLY A 232 4.90 31.33 -7.92
CA GLY A 232 3.44 31.44 -7.96
C GLY A 232 2.93 31.56 -6.54
#